data_AF-M3G7C8-F1
#
_entry.id   AF-M3G7C8-F1
#
_cell.length_a   1.000
_cell.length_b   1.000
_cell.length_c   1.000
_cell.angle_alpha   90.00
_cell.angle_beta   90.00
_cell.angle_gamma   90.00
#
_symmetry.space_group_name_H-M   'P 1'
#
loop_
_entity.id
_entity.type
_entity.pdbx_description
1 polymer ?
#
loop_
_entity_poly.entity_id
_entity_poly.type
_entity_poly.pdbx_seq_one_letter_code
_entity_poly.pdbx_strand_id
1 'polypeptide(L)' 'MSHKFQVNLRGIINLLSEHLYSGPQVFVRELLQNGVDAIQARSY' A
#
# COMPACT_ATOMS: atom_id res chain seq x y z
N MET A 1 -29.66 9.30 9.79
CA MET A 1 -29.10 8.40 8.75
C MET A 1 -27.59 8.48 8.80
N SER A 2 -26.88 7.35 8.85
CA SER A 2 -25.41 7.32 8.78
C SER A 2 -25.01 7.38 7.30
N HIS A 3 -24.46 8.52 6.86
CA HIS A 3 -23.86 8.62 5.54
C HIS A 3 -22.51 7.91 5.59
N LYS A 4 -22.43 6.70 5.02
CA LYS A 4 -21.14 6.03 4.85
C LYS A 4 -20.37 6.76 3.77
N PHE A 5 -19.15 7.16 4.11
CA PHE A 5 -18.19 7.69 3.16
C PHE A 5 -18.05 6.71 1.99
N GLN A 6 -18.30 7.20 0.78
CA GLN A 6 -18.21 6.38 -0.44
C GLN A 6 -16.76 6.42 -0.93
N VAL A 7 -16.08 5.28 -0.88
CA VAL A 7 -14.69 5.16 -1.29
C VAL A 7 -14.63 4.69 -2.75
N ASN A 8 -14.08 5.52 -3.64
CA ASN A 8 -13.67 5.08 -4.97
C ASN A 8 -12.25 4.51 -4.89
N LEU A 9 -12.16 3.19 -4.65
CA LEU A 9 -10.88 2.51 -4.50
C LEU A 9 -9.98 2.65 -5.73
N ARG A 10 -10.56 2.64 -6.95
CA ARG A 10 -9.79 2.81 -8.20
C ARG A 10 -9.16 4.21 -8.29
N GLY A 11 -9.92 5.24 -7.94
CA GLY A 11 -9.41 6.61 -7.94
C GLY A 11 -8.25 6.80 -6.95
N ILE A 12 -8.36 6.18 -5.77
CA ILE A 12 -7.30 6.21 -4.76
C ILE A 12 -6.06 5.48 -5.27
N ILE A 13 -6.19 4.27 -5.81
CA ILE A 13 -5.06 3.51 -6.35
C ILE A 13 -4.32 4.33 -7.42
N ASN A 14 -5.05 4.91 -8.38
CA ASN A 14 -4.43 5.71 -9.44
C ASN A 14 -3.63 6.90 -8.88
N LEU A 15 -4.21 7.64 -7.94
CA LEU A 15 -3.53 8.80 -7.33
C LEU A 15 -2.24 8.39 -6.62
N LEU A 16 -2.29 7.31 -5.82
CA LEU A 16 -1.13 6.81 -5.07
C LEU A 16 -0.07 6.21 -6.01
N SER A 17 -0.49 5.45 -7.01
CA SER A 17 0.40 4.80 -7.99
C SER A 17 1.20 5.80 -8.81
N GLU A 18 0.58 6.91 -9.23
CA GLU A 18 1.26 7.93 -10.05
C GLU A 18 2.19 8.86 -9.24
N HIS A 19 1.96 9.03 -7.93
CA HIS A 19 2.65 10.07 -7.15
C HIS A 19 3.51 9.56 -5.98
N LEU A 20 3.28 8.34 -5.46
CA LEU A 20 4.05 7.80 -4.32
C LEU A 20 5.10 6.78 -4.73
N TYR A 21 4.92 6.11 -5.87
CA TYR A 21 5.93 5.21 -6.41
C TYR A 21 6.82 5.96 -7.40
N SER A 22 7.79 6.69 -6.88
CA SER A 22 8.75 7.50 -7.64
C SER A 22 9.76 6.68 -8.47
N GLY A 23 9.54 5.38 -8.65
CA GLY A 23 10.32 4.50 -9.51
C GLY A 23 10.31 3.02 -9.08
N PRO A 24 10.81 2.11 -9.94
CA PRO A 24 10.79 0.65 -9.69
C PRO A 24 11.54 0.23 -8.42
N GLN A 25 12.51 1.03 -7.96
CA GLN A 25 13.25 0.80 -6.71
C GLN A 25 12.35 0.84 -5.47
N VAL A 26 11.30 1.68 -5.47
CA VAL A 26 10.36 1.78 -4.34
C VAL A 26 9.54 0.51 -4.26
N PHE A 27 9.05 -0.01 -5.39
CA PHE A 27 8.32 -1.27 -5.43
C PHE A 27 9.11 -2.43 -4.81
N VAL A 28 10.38 -2.59 -5.20
CA VAL A 28 11.23 -3.66 -4.66
C VAL A 28 11.48 -3.47 -3.16
N ARG A 29 11.72 -2.23 -2.72
CA ARG A 29 11.90 -1.92 -1.29
C ARG A 29 10.67 -2.30 -0.47
N GLU A 30 9.48 -1.84 -0.87
CA GLU A 30 8.23 -2.12 -0.14
C GLU A 30 7.90 -3.63 -0.12
N LEU A 31 8.17 -4.34 -1.23
CA LEU A 31 7.95 -5.79 -1.29
C LEU A 31 8.85 -6.53 -0.28
N LEU A 32 10.13 -6.16 -0.21
CA LEU A 32 11.06 -6.76 0.74
C LEU A 32 10.68 -6.42 2.19
N GLN A 33 10.31 -5.18 2.47
CA GLN A 33 9.86 -4.75 3.80
C GLN A 33 8.64 -5.55 4.26
N ASN A 34 7.61 -5.68 3.41
CA ASN A 34 6.43 -6.51 3.71
C ASN A 34 6.81 -7.97 4.01
N GLY A 35 7.80 -8.52 3.30
CA GLY A 35 8.31 -9.87 3.54
C GLY A 35 9.02 -10.02 4.89
N VAL A 36 9.88 -9.07 5.24
CA VAL A 36 10.56 -9.03 6.55
C VAL A 36 9.54 -8.90 7.68
N ASP A 37 8.57 -8.00 7.54
CA ASP A 37 7.51 -7.78 8.53
C ASP A 37 6.68 -9.05 8.75
N ALA A 38 6.34 -9.78 7.68
CA ALA A 38 5.61 -11.04 7.77
C ALA A 38 6.41 -12.15 8.48
N ILE A 39 7.73 -12.22 8.24
CA ILE A 39 8.60 -13.17 8.96
C ILE A 39 8.66 -12.80 10.45
N GLN A 40 8.84 -11.52 10.76
CA GLN A 40 8.90 -11.03 12.13
C GLN A 40 7.56 -11.25 12.87
N ALA A 41 6.42 -11.10 12.19
CA ALA A 41 5.11 -11.38 12.73
C ALA A 41 4.92 -12.83 13.21
N ARG A 42 5.67 -13.79 12.66
CA ARG A 42 5.64 -15.20 13.11
C ARG A 42 6.30 -15.43 14.46
N SER A 43 7.14 -14.49 14.90
CA SER A 43 7.87 -14.56 16.17
C SER A 43 7.11 -13.91 17.34
N TYR A 44 5.92 -13.35 17.08
CA TYR A 44 4.97 -12.86 18.09
C TYR A 44 3.83 -13.86 18.29
#